data_AF-A0A923SWS1-F1
#
_entry.id   AF-A0A923SWS1-F1
#
_cell.length_a   1.000
_cell.length_b   1.000
_cell.length_c   1.000
_cell.angle_alpha   90.00
_cell.angle_beta   90.00
_cell.angle_gamma   90.00
#
_symmetry.space_group_name_H-M   'P 1'
#
loop_
_entity.id
_entity.type
_entity.pdbx_description
1 polymer ?
#
loop_
_entity_poly.entity_id
_entity_poly.type
_entity_poly.pdbx_seq_one_letter_code
_entity_poly.pdbx_strand_id
1 'polypeptide(L)'
;MKKKFSVVFAALAVLFVCVCVAGCKNDTVPHYVVYSGENTVSTIKDYFPNFDLDDGYWWATAFDDKNFDIIVTRGNLKTESLTEVEIENRIRDLGVGAAKFEKVKKIFFDPKYHCVLFHRTGNNVEIFAK
;
A
#
# COMPACT_ATOMS: atom_id res chain seq x y z
N MET A 1 8.55 38.23 47.80
CA MET A 1 8.62 38.07 46.33
C MET A 1 7.98 36.73 45.93
N LYS A 2 6.65 36.64 45.74
CA LYS A 2 5.97 35.36 45.40
C LYS A 2 5.02 35.43 44.20
N LYS A 3 4.72 36.62 43.66
CA LYS A 3 3.73 36.80 42.57
C LYS A 3 4.30 36.76 41.15
N LYS A 4 5.63 36.82 40.97
CA LYS A 4 6.25 36.93 39.63
C LYS A 4 6.54 35.59 38.95
N PHE A 5 6.74 34.50 39.71
CA PHE A 5 7.04 33.19 39.14
C PHE A 5 5.80 32.50 38.54
N SER A 6 4.61 32.70 39.12
CA SER A 6 3.38 32.02 38.67
C SER A 6 2.94 32.41 37.26
N VAL A 7 3.22 33.64 36.82
CA VAL A 7 2.83 34.14 35.48
C VAL A 7 3.78 33.60 34.40
N VAL A 8 5.07 33.44 34.73
CA VAL A 8 6.08 32.92 33.79
C VAL A 8 5.83 31.45 33.49
N PHE A 9 5.47 30.65 34.49
CA PHE A 9 5.12 29.24 34.27
C PHE A 9 3.81 29.05 33.50
N ALA A 10 2.81 29.90 33.75
CA ALA A 10 1.56 29.88 32.98
C ALA A 10 1.79 30.29 31.51
N ALA A 11 2.62 31.31 31.26
CA ALA A 11 2.98 31.72 29.90
C ALA A 11 3.79 30.65 29.15
N LEU A 12 4.72 29.95 29.83
CA LEU A 12 5.46 28.83 29.22
C LEU A 12 4.54 27.65 28.89
N ALA A 13 3.59 27.32 29.77
CA ALA A 13 2.64 26.23 29.54
C ALA A 13 1.70 26.55 28.37
N VAL A 14 1.23 27.79 28.24
CA VAL A 14 0.43 28.24 27.08
C VAL A 14 1.27 28.20 25.80
N LEU A 15 2.54 28.60 25.85
CA LEU A 15 3.44 28.49 24.69
C LEU A 15 3.64 27.02 24.28
N PHE A 16 3.82 26.11 25.24
CA PHE A 16 4.01 24.68 24.99
C PHE A 16 2.75 24.04 24.38
N VAL A 17 1.56 24.39 24.89
CA VAL A 17 0.28 23.94 24.31
C VAL A 17 0.07 24.52 22.92
N CYS A 18 0.42 25.79 22.68
CA CYS A 18 0.34 26.40 21.34
C CYS A 18 1.30 25.74 20.34
N VAL A 19 2.50 25.33 20.75
CA VAL A 19 3.45 24.61 19.88
C VAL A 19 2.96 23.19 19.59
N CYS A 20 2.36 22.49 20.57
CA CYS A 20 1.75 21.17 20.34
C CYS A 20 0.54 21.25 19.38
N VAL A 21 -0.29 22.30 19.47
CA VAL A 21 -1.49 22.43 18.62
C VAL A 21 -1.14 23.00 17.23
N ALA A 22 -0.17 23.91 17.12
CA ALA A 22 0.30 24.42 15.83
C ALA A 22 1.24 23.46 15.09
N GLY A 23 1.88 22.51 15.81
CA GLY A 23 2.64 21.40 15.26
C GLY A 23 1.78 20.24 14.76
N CYS A 24 0.51 20.14 15.21
CA CYS A 24 -0.50 19.26 14.61
C CYS A 24 -1.08 19.85 13.31
N LYS A 25 -0.28 20.56 12.52
CA LYS A 25 -0.62 20.84 11.12
C LYS A 25 -0.48 19.52 10.37
N ASN A 26 -1.59 18.79 10.25
CA ASN A 26 -1.91 17.88 9.15
C ASN A 26 -0.70 17.35 8.37
N ASP A 27 0.18 16.59 9.01
CA ASP A 27 0.96 15.59 8.28
C ASP A 27 -0.06 14.51 7.90
N THR A 28 -0.83 14.81 6.85
CA THR A 28 -1.67 13.80 6.22
C THR A 28 -0.71 12.77 5.68
N VAL A 29 -0.64 11.64 6.37
CA VAL A 29 0.12 10.47 5.92
C VAL A 29 -0.28 10.22 4.47
N PRO A 30 0.68 10.12 3.52
CA PRO A 30 0.34 9.92 2.13
C PRO A 30 -0.49 8.64 1.94
N HIS A 31 -1.60 8.77 1.20
CA HIS A 31 -2.41 7.65 0.78
C HIS A 31 -2.20 7.37 -0.70
N TYR A 32 -2.24 6.09 -1.05
CA TYR A 32 -2.14 5.59 -2.41
C TYR A 32 -3.44 4.89 -2.79
N VAL A 33 -3.84 5.09 -4.04
CA VAL A 33 -4.91 4.31 -4.65
C VAL A 33 -4.34 2.95 -4.99
N VAL A 34 -4.94 1.90 -4.44
CA VAL A 34 -4.59 0.51 -4.73
C VAL A 34 -5.82 -0.26 -5.16
N TYR A 35 -5.60 -1.32 -5.92
CA TYR A 35 -6.61 -2.21 -6.43
C TYR A 35 -6.37 -3.60 -5.85
N SER A 36 -7.40 -4.21 -5.27
CA SER A 36 -7.31 -5.54 -4.67
C SER A 36 -8.51 -6.40 -5.05
N GLY A 37 -8.32 -7.72 -5.08
CA GLY A 37 -9.43 -8.64 -5.29
C GLY A 37 -8.97 -10.05 -5.58
N GLU A 38 -9.94 -10.92 -5.75
CA GLU A 38 -9.72 -12.29 -6.16
C GLU A 38 -10.23 -12.50 -7.58
N ASN A 39 -9.47 -13.27 -8.36
CA ASN A 39 -9.89 -13.71 -9.68
C ASN A 39 -9.58 -15.20 -9.87
N THR A 40 -10.10 -15.82 -10.91
CA THR A 40 -9.78 -17.23 -11.21
C THR A 40 -8.50 -17.35 -12.02
N VAL A 41 -7.77 -18.46 -11.86
CA VAL A 41 -6.61 -18.79 -12.69
C VAL A 41 -6.98 -18.76 -14.19
N SER A 42 -8.17 -19.23 -14.57
CA SER A 42 -8.65 -19.17 -15.95
C SER A 42 -8.76 -17.74 -16.47
N THR A 43 -9.35 -16.82 -15.69
CA THR A 43 -9.48 -15.42 -16.11
C THR A 43 -8.11 -14.76 -16.31
N ILE A 44 -7.14 -15.10 -15.45
CA ILE A 44 -5.77 -14.60 -15.60
C ILE A 44 -5.09 -15.20 -16.83
N LYS A 45 -5.30 -16.49 -17.10
CA LYS A 45 -4.78 -17.16 -18.30
C LYS A 45 -5.38 -16.66 -19.61
N ASP A 46 -6.62 -16.20 -19.61
CA ASP A 46 -7.23 -15.56 -20.78
C ASP A 46 -6.47 -14.31 -21.23
N TYR A 47 -5.74 -13.67 -20.31
CA TYR A 47 -4.95 -12.48 -20.58
C TYR A 47 -3.44 -12.77 -20.65
N PHE A 48 -2.97 -13.70 -19.83
CA PHE A 48 -1.59 -14.19 -19.80
C PHE A 48 -1.58 -15.71 -20.04
N PRO A 49 -1.57 -16.17 -21.29
CA PRO A 49 -1.68 -17.60 -21.60
C PRO A 49 -0.60 -18.47 -20.93
N ASN A 50 0.56 -17.88 -20.63
CA ASN A 50 1.69 -18.53 -19.98
C ASN A 50 1.74 -18.29 -18.46
N PHE A 51 0.70 -17.72 -17.85
CA PHE A 51 0.65 -17.49 -16.41
C PHE A 51 0.52 -18.81 -15.67
N ASP A 52 1.51 -19.11 -14.83
CA ASP A 52 1.51 -20.28 -13.97
C ASP A 52 2.12 -19.92 -12.62
N LEU A 53 1.41 -20.29 -11.55
CA LEU A 53 1.85 -20.13 -10.17
C LEU A 53 1.44 -21.39 -9.43
N ASP A 54 2.30 -21.88 -8.54
CA ASP A 54 1.92 -22.93 -7.60
C ASP A 54 1.03 -22.34 -6.48
N ASP A 55 0.24 -23.19 -5.82
CA ASP A 55 -0.57 -22.75 -4.68
C ASP A 55 0.32 -22.21 -3.54
N GLY A 56 -0.07 -21.07 -2.97
CA GLY A 56 0.73 -20.35 -1.97
C GLY A 56 1.96 -19.62 -2.55
N TYR A 57 2.16 -19.67 -3.87
CA TYR A 57 3.24 -18.96 -4.54
C TYR A 57 2.79 -17.56 -4.98
N TRP A 58 3.72 -16.63 -4.94
CA TRP A 58 3.49 -15.24 -5.35
C TRP A 58 4.38 -14.82 -6.53
N TRP A 59 3.87 -13.89 -7.34
CA TRP A 59 4.61 -13.31 -8.45
C TRP A 59 4.34 -11.82 -8.58
N ALA A 60 5.41 -11.04 -8.73
CA ALA A 60 5.37 -9.61 -8.98
C ALA A 60 5.77 -9.30 -10.43
N THR A 61 5.02 -8.40 -11.08
CA THR A 61 5.38 -7.89 -12.40
C THR A 61 4.96 -6.44 -12.56
N ALA A 62 5.72 -5.71 -13.38
CA ALA A 62 5.40 -4.35 -13.79
C ALA A 62 4.65 -4.39 -15.11
N PHE A 63 3.67 -3.51 -15.25
CA PHE A 63 2.84 -3.39 -16.44
C PHE A 63 2.96 -1.99 -17.05
N ASP A 64 2.73 -1.93 -18.36
CA ASP A 64 2.29 -0.69 -18.98
C ASP A 64 0.85 -0.36 -18.55
N ASP A 65 0.46 0.91 -18.69
CA ASP A 65 -0.85 1.42 -18.27
C ASP A 65 -2.00 0.64 -18.92
N LYS A 66 -1.87 0.29 -20.20
CA LYS A 66 -2.90 -0.44 -20.95
C LYS A 66 -3.16 -1.83 -20.36
N ASN A 67 -2.10 -2.54 -20.00
CA ASN A 67 -2.19 -3.89 -19.46
C ASN A 67 -2.74 -3.87 -18.03
N PHE A 68 -2.35 -2.86 -17.25
CA PHE A 68 -2.88 -2.62 -15.92
C PHE A 68 -4.40 -2.38 -15.93
N ASP A 69 -4.89 -1.46 -16.77
CA ASP A 69 -6.32 -1.14 -16.87
C ASP A 69 -7.18 -2.36 -17.22
N ILE A 70 -6.65 -3.24 -18.08
CA ILE A 70 -7.34 -4.49 -18.47
C ILE A 70 -7.45 -5.43 -17.27
N ILE A 71 -6.40 -5.58 -16.47
CA ILE A 71 -6.42 -6.40 -15.25
C ILE A 71 -7.43 -5.83 -14.26
N VAL A 72 -7.44 -4.52 -14.03
CA VAL A 72 -8.38 -3.87 -13.11
C VAL A 72 -9.82 -4.09 -13.55
N THR A 73 -10.12 -3.86 -14.83
CA THR A 73 -11.48 -3.97 -15.38
C THR A 73 -11.98 -5.41 -15.40
N ARG A 74 -11.17 -6.37 -15.87
CA ARG A 74 -11.58 -7.78 -15.96
C ARG A 74 -11.51 -8.51 -14.63
N GLY A 75 -10.64 -8.06 -13.73
CA GLY A 75 -10.53 -8.57 -12.38
C GLY A 75 -11.65 -8.10 -11.46
N ASN A 76 -12.47 -7.11 -11.87
CA ASN A 76 -13.46 -6.46 -11.03
C ASN A 76 -12.86 -6.06 -9.66
N LEU A 77 -11.65 -5.51 -9.70
CA LEU A 77 -10.88 -5.20 -8.49
C LEU A 77 -11.53 -4.06 -7.71
N LYS A 78 -11.47 -4.16 -6.39
CA LYS A 78 -11.91 -3.10 -5.48
C LYS A 78 -10.81 -2.06 -5.36
N THR A 79 -11.21 -0.80 -5.43
CA THR A 79 -10.32 0.33 -5.19
C THR A 79 -10.32 0.68 -3.71
N GLU A 80 -9.12 0.87 -3.15
CA GLU A 80 -8.91 1.23 -1.75
C GLU A 80 -7.88 2.37 -1.64
N SER A 81 -7.96 3.14 -0.56
CA SER A 81 -7.01 4.21 -0.24
C SER A 81 -6.20 3.81 0.98
N LEU A 82 -4.95 3.43 0.77
CA LEU A 82 -4.08 2.88 1.83
C LEU A 82 -2.81 3.72 2.01
N THR A 83 -2.33 3.78 3.24
CA THR A 83 -1.01 4.30 3.57
C THR A 83 0.10 3.34 3.12
N GLU A 84 1.34 3.83 3.02
CA GLU A 84 2.50 3.00 2.69
C GLU A 84 2.67 1.80 3.63
N VAL A 85 2.48 2.00 4.94
CA VAL A 85 2.61 0.95 5.95
C VAL A 85 1.53 -0.14 5.78
N GLU A 86 0.30 0.24 5.47
CA GLU A 86 -0.78 -0.72 5.22
C GLU A 86 -0.51 -1.57 3.96
N ILE A 87 0.03 -0.94 2.91
CA ILE A 87 0.45 -1.63 1.68
C ILE A 87 1.58 -2.61 1.99
N GLU A 88 2.61 -2.18 2.72
CA GLU A 88 3.71 -3.05 3.12
C GLU A 88 3.25 -4.28 3.90
N ASN A 89 2.32 -4.10 4.84
CA ASN A 89 1.76 -5.21 5.61
C ASN A 89 1.02 -6.20 4.71
N ARG A 90 0.19 -5.73 3.77
CA ARG A 90 -0.48 -6.62 2.80
C ARG A 90 0.51 -7.39 1.94
N ILE A 91 1.57 -6.75 1.44
CA ILE A 91 2.60 -7.43 0.66
C ILE A 91 3.26 -8.55 1.50
N ARG A 92 3.47 -8.33 2.80
CA ARG A 92 3.99 -9.37 3.70
C ARG A 92 2.98 -10.50 3.92
N ASP A 93 1.70 -10.18 4.07
CA ASP A 93 0.63 -11.17 4.29
C ASP A 93 0.44 -12.10 3.09
N LEU A 94 0.78 -11.66 1.87
CA LEU A 94 0.86 -12.50 0.67
C LEU A 94 2.04 -13.51 0.69
N GLY A 95 2.81 -13.59 1.78
CA GLY A 95 3.93 -14.52 1.91
C GLY A 95 5.20 -14.09 1.17
N VAL A 96 5.35 -12.80 0.87
CA VAL A 96 6.57 -12.27 0.23
C VAL A 96 7.75 -12.36 1.18
N GLY A 97 8.64 -13.34 0.95
CA GLY A 97 9.83 -13.55 1.77
C GLY A 97 10.74 -12.31 1.85
N ALA A 98 11.41 -12.12 3.00
CA ALA A 98 12.09 -10.87 3.36
C ALA A 98 13.09 -10.36 2.31
N ALA A 99 13.89 -11.26 1.72
CA ALA A 99 14.88 -10.89 0.71
C ALA A 99 14.26 -10.33 -0.58
N LYS A 100 13.05 -10.79 -0.93
CA LYS A 100 12.33 -10.36 -2.13
C LYS A 100 11.40 -9.17 -1.84
N PHE A 101 10.96 -9.02 -0.59
CA PHE A 101 10.10 -7.92 -0.13
C PHE A 101 10.68 -6.54 -0.48
N GLU A 102 11.96 -6.29 -0.16
CA GLU A 102 12.58 -4.98 -0.44
C GLU A 102 12.59 -4.62 -1.93
N LYS A 103 12.78 -5.63 -2.80
CA LYS A 103 12.72 -5.45 -4.25
C LYS A 103 11.29 -5.15 -4.71
N VAL A 104 10.31 -5.89 -4.20
CA VAL A 104 8.89 -5.69 -4.51
C VAL A 104 8.43 -4.31 -4.05
N LYS A 105 8.73 -3.94 -2.81
CA LYS A 105 8.44 -2.64 -2.22
C LYS A 105 8.97 -1.51 -3.11
N LYS A 106 10.26 -1.57 -3.48
CA LYS A 106 10.87 -0.56 -4.34
C LYS A 106 10.14 -0.39 -5.67
N ILE A 107 9.73 -1.49 -6.32
CA ILE A 107 9.03 -1.45 -7.61
C ILE A 107 7.59 -0.93 -7.43
N PHE A 108 6.88 -1.38 -6.40
CA PHE A 108 5.49 -1.00 -6.13
C PHE A 108 5.34 0.50 -5.84
N PHE A 109 6.32 1.10 -5.16
CA PHE A 109 6.31 2.53 -4.87
C PHE A 109 6.94 3.41 -5.96
N ASP A 110 7.55 2.81 -6.99
CA ASP A 110 8.10 3.58 -8.12
C ASP A 110 6.95 4.14 -8.98
N PRO A 111 6.81 5.47 -9.11
CA PRO A 111 5.71 6.08 -9.87
C PRO A 111 5.76 5.80 -11.37
N LYS A 112 6.85 5.22 -11.88
CA LYS A 112 7.00 4.87 -13.29
C LYS A 112 6.22 3.62 -13.69
N TYR A 113 5.87 2.76 -12.75
CA TYR A 113 5.31 1.45 -13.05
C TYR A 113 3.97 1.23 -12.34
N HIS A 114 3.06 0.57 -13.04
CA HIS A 114 1.99 -0.15 -12.39
C HIS A 114 2.51 -1.51 -11.95
N CYS A 115 2.41 -1.80 -10.66
CA CYS A 115 2.91 -3.06 -10.09
C CYS A 115 1.75 -3.93 -9.68
N VAL A 116 1.78 -5.20 -10.07
CA VAL A 116 0.77 -6.18 -9.66
C VAL A 116 1.46 -7.35 -8.98
N LEU A 117 0.91 -7.74 -7.84
CA LEU A 117 1.26 -8.92 -7.07
C LEU A 117 0.14 -9.94 -7.20
N PHE A 118 0.51 -11.15 -7.56
CA PHE A 118 -0.37 -12.30 -7.62
C PHE A 118 -0.02 -13.26 -6.49
N HIS A 119 -1.01 -13.84 -5.82
CA HIS A 119 -0.84 -14.93 -4.88
C HIS A 119 -1.93 -15.99 -5.13
N ARG A 120 -1.55 -17.25 -5.29
CA ARG A 120 -2.52 -18.30 -5.66
C ARG A 120 -3.08 -19.03 -4.45
N THR A 121 -4.40 -19.19 -4.42
CA THR A 121 -5.15 -19.99 -3.45
C THR A 121 -6.08 -20.95 -4.19
N GLY A 122 -5.57 -22.12 -4.56
CA GLY A 122 -6.32 -23.13 -5.31
C GLY A 122 -6.59 -22.67 -6.74
N ASN A 123 -7.87 -22.50 -7.11
CA ASN A 123 -8.24 -21.97 -8.42
C ASN A 123 -8.37 -20.44 -8.45
N ASN A 124 -8.19 -19.79 -7.30
CA ASN A 124 -8.24 -18.34 -7.18
C ASN A 124 -6.83 -17.76 -7.12
N VAL A 125 -6.72 -16.52 -7.57
CA VAL A 125 -5.53 -15.69 -7.52
C VAL A 125 -5.95 -14.38 -6.85
N GLU A 126 -5.36 -14.10 -5.70
CA GLU A 126 -5.42 -12.79 -5.08
C GLU A 126 -4.50 -11.85 -5.84
N ILE A 127 -5.02 -10.67 -6.14
CA ILE A 127 -4.38 -9.63 -6.94
C ILE A 127 -4.28 -8.40 -6.05
N PHE A 128 -3.08 -7.84 -5.96
CA PHE A 128 -2.85 -6.58 -5.26
C PHE A 128 -1.98 -5.66 -6.12
N ALA A 129 -2.52 -4.48 -6.45
CA ALA A 129 -1.94 -3.63 -7.47
C ALA A 129 -2.02 -2.14 -7.16
N LYS A 130 -1.15 -1.35 -7.79
CA LYS A 130 -1.12 0.11 -7.75
C LYS A 130 -0.79 0.64 -9.14
#